data_AF-A0A7L3Y6H6-F1
#
_entry.id   AF-A0A7L3Y6H6-F1
#
_cell.length_a   1.000
_cell.length_b   1.000
_cell.length_c   1.000
_cell.angle_alpha   90.00
_cell.angle_beta   90.00
_cell.angle_gamma   90.00
#
_symmetry.space_group_name_H-M   'P 1'
#
loop_
_entity.id
_entity.type
_entity.pdbx_description
1 polymer ?
#
loop_
_entity_poly.entity_id
_entity_poly.type
_entity_poly.pdbx_seq_one_letter_code
_entity_poly.pdbx_strand_id
1 'polypeptide(L)'
;PVADPDVETLPRGGFRCRLCQVSAANRPSLAEHLRGKKHQRLRNLRAERRAQERRSLFVSGFARGTSGAELAEYFGAFGDVAGVVMDKEKGAYAIVELRDAAGRERALAEPQHGLAGHRLRVRPREEKDFAYGSPRRSPRREPPGRLEQALCQAPDVDAQMSQLVGLLELSEDERRVRHLLVTLFQEVFTEFFPGCAVVPFGSSVNGFDARGCDLDLLLDLEPTKSLQASTRDAPGVGSGSGAEDSILSDIDLAATPAPEVLELVAAVLRRCVPGVRRVRAVPAARRPVVKFCHKQSGLAGDVSVDNRLALLNTRFLRLCAQADERVRPLVYAVRLWAKRQGLAGEGGGGGVLPGPPGERGAALTSSSPGNPAGGGPLLNNYALTLLVLFFLQTRSPPVLPTVARLRDLAGDEDRAVVGGWDCSFPRDATSLEPSTNTE
;
A
#
# COMPACT_ATOMS: atom_id res chain seq x y z
N PRO A 1 11.79 33.22 10.29
CA PRO A 1 10.82 32.35 9.60
C PRO A 1 11.11 32.14 8.10
N VAL A 2 11.44 33.20 7.35
CA VAL A 2 11.71 33.11 5.89
C VAL A 2 13.06 32.42 5.57
N ALA A 3 13.98 32.35 6.54
CA ALA A 3 15.25 31.63 6.45
C ALA A 3 15.18 30.15 6.89
N ASP A 4 13.98 29.62 7.17
CA ASP A 4 13.84 28.20 7.51
C ASP A 4 13.94 27.37 6.21
N PRO A 5 14.83 26.37 6.12
CA PRO A 5 15.06 25.59 4.90
C PRO A 5 13.81 24.83 4.43
N ASP A 6 12.87 24.62 5.35
CA ASP A 6 11.60 23.97 5.09
C ASP A 6 10.50 24.96 4.70
N VAL A 7 10.81 26.21 4.38
CA VAL A 7 9.85 27.24 3.96
C VAL A 7 10.16 27.74 2.56
N GLU A 8 9.15 27.66 1.70
CA GLU A 8 9.12 28.20 0.34
C GLU A 8 8.22 29.45 0.31
N THR A 9 8.65 30.50 -0.37
CA THR A 9 7.83 31.71 -0.59
C THR A 9 6.92 31.51 -1.81
N LEU A 10 5.64 31.86 -1.67
CA LEU A 10 4.65 31.78 -2.75
C LEU A 10 4.32 33.19 -3.30
N PRO A 11 3.76 33.29 -4.52
CA PRO A 11 3.24 34.54 -5.06
C PRO A 11 2.19 35.19 -4.13
N ARG A 12 2.05 36.52 -4.21
CA ARG A 12 1.13 37.33 -3.39
C ARG A 12 1.42 37.32 -1.88
N GLY A 13 2.67 37.07 -1.48
CA GLY A 13 3.12 37.18 -0.08
C GLY A 13 2.80 35.96 0.80
N GLY A 14 2.38 34.84 0.19
CA GLY A 14 2.15 33.58 0.89
C GLY A 14 3.44 32.78 1.13
N PHE A 15 3.33 31.73 1.95
CA PHE A 15 4.42 30.82 2.28
C PHE A 15 3.93 29.38 2.21
N ARG A 16 4.81 28.42 1.94
CA ARG A 16 4.55 26.99 2.00
C ARG A 16 5.63 26.31 2.83
N CYS A 17 5.23 25.56 3.84
CA CYS A 17 6.19 24.69 4.54
C CYS A 17 6.38 23.40 3.75
N ARG A 18 7.59 23.11 3.26
CA ARG A 18 7.97 21.88 2.53
C ARG A 18 7.86 20.63 3.41
N LEU A 19 8.19 20.74 4.70
CA LEU A 19 8.12 19.63 5.67
C LEU A 19 6.67 19.20 5.98
N CYS A 20 5.75 20.15 6.01
CA CYS A 20 4.35 19.91 6.39
C CYS A 20 3.36 20.02 5.22
N GLN A 21 3.82 20.52 4.07
CA GLN A 21 3.03 20.92 2.91
C GLN A 21 1.85 21.85 3.25
N VAL A 22 2.02 22.71 4.26
CA VAL A 22 1.01 23.68 4.71
C VAL A 22 1.33 25.03 4.11
N SER A 23 0.34 25.64 3.44
CA SER A 23 0.42 27.02 2.99
C SER A 23 -0.05 27.98 4.10
N ALA A 24 0.72 29.03 4.35
CA ALA A 24 0.37 30.13 5.24
C ALA A 24 0.21 31.42 4.42
N ALA A 25 -0.89 32.15 4.65
CA ALA A 25 -1.20 33.35 3.88
C ALA A 25 -0.30 34.55 4.22
N ASN A 26 0.34 34.55 5.40
CA ASN A 26 1.17 35.65 5.89
C ASN A 26 2.23 35.16 6.89
N ARG A 27 3.17 36.03 7.24
CA ARG A 27 4.29 35.71 8.15
C ARG A 27 3.82 35.31 9.57
N PRO A 28 2.83 35.96 10.20
CA PRO A 28 2.30 35.52 11.49
C PRO A 28 1.76 34.09 11.47
N SER A 29 0.93 33.74 10.48
CA SER A 29 0.39 32.37 10.34
C SER A 29 1.49 31.34 10.07
N LEU A 30 2.53 31.72 9.32
CA LEU A 30 3.70 30.86 9.13
C LEU A 30 4.43 30.64 10.46
N ALA A 31 4.67 31.70 11.23
CA ALA A 31 5.38 31.59 12.51
C ALA A 31 4.61 30.74 13.54
N GLU A 32 3.28 30.85 13.56
CA GLU A 32 2.43 29.98 14.37
C GLU A 32 2.50 28.52 13.90
N HIS A 33 2.44 28.27 12.59
CA HIS A 33 2.61 26.93 12.02
C HIS A 33 3.95 26.30 12.42
N LEU A 34 5.07 27.04 12.26
CA LEU A 34 6.41 26.56 12.60
C LEU A 34 6.56 26.25 14.09
N ARG A 35 5.90 27.01 14.98
CA ARG A 35 5.86 26.71 16.44
C ARG A 35 4.85 25.61 16.80
N GLY A 36 4.02 25.18 15.88
CA GLY A 36 2.99 24.19 16.11
C GLY A 36 3.57 22.83 16.51
N LYS A 37 2.93 22.15 17.47
CA LYS A 37 3.33 20.83 17.98
C LYS A 37 3.56 19.80 16.87
N LYS A 38 2.77 19.86 15.77
CA LYS A 38 2.91 18.98 14.60
C LYS A 38 4.20 19.25 13.83
N HIS A 39 4.48 20.52 13.52
CA HIS A 39 5.69 20.91 12.79
C HIS A 39 6.94 20.56 13.61
N GLN A 40 6.96 20.93 14.89
CA GLN A 40 8.06 20.62 15.80
C GLN A 40 8.30 19.11 15.92
N ARG A 41 7.24 18.29 16.01
CA ARG A 41 7.37 16.84 16.05
C ARG A 41 7.98 16.26 14.76
N LEU A 42 7.56 16.73 13.59
CA LEU A 42 8.11 16.26 12.31
C LEU A 42 9.56 16.70 12.11
N ARG A 43 9.87 17.91 12.54
CA ARG A 43 11.23 18.46 12.53
C ARG A 43 12.15 17.66 13.44
N ASN A 44 11.68 17.34 14.66
CA ASN A 44 12.41 16.48 15.59
C ASN A 44 12.60 15.08 15.03
N LEU A 45 11.56 14.47 14.43
CA LEU A 45 11.67 13.14 13.82
C LEU A 45 12.66 13.11 12.65
N ARG A 46 12.65 14.14 11.78
CA ARG A 46 13.62 14.27 10.68
C ARG A 46 15.03 14.49 11.21
N ALA A 47 15.19 15.31 12.25
CA ALA A 47 16.48 15.55 12.88
C ALA A 47 17.02 14.30 13.58
N GLU A 48 16.16 13.56 14.30
CA GLU A 48 16.50 12.27 14.94
C GLU A 48 16.93 11.25 13.89
N ARG A 49 16.19 11.10 12.77
CA ARG A 49 16.60 10.18 11.69
C ARG A 49 17.93 10.57 11.06
N ARG A 50 18.11 11.85 10.69
CA ARG A 50 19.39 12.35 10.16
C ARG A 50 20.53 12.15 11.15
N ALA A 51 20.28 12.34 12.44
CA ALA A 51 21.28 12.09 13.48
C ALA A 51 21.61 10.59 13.58
N GLN A 52 20.59 9.72 13.58
CA GLN A 52 20.76 8.26 13.60
C GLN A 52 21.52 7.76 12.36
N GLU A 53 21.18 8.24 11.17
CA GLU A 53 21.87 7.92 9.92
C GLU A 53 23.35 8.28 9.99
N ARG A 54 23.66 9.48 10.50
CA ARG A 54 25.05 9.98 10.59
C ARG A 54 25.91 9.23 11.61
N ARG A 55 25.32 8.43 12.49
CA ARG A 55 26.01 7.68 13.54
C ARG A 55 25.77 6.17 13.49
N SER A 56 25.09 5.66 12.46
CA SER A 56 24.84 4.23 12.31
C SER A 56 25.73 3.60 11.24
N LEU A 57 26.12 2.37 11.50
CA LEU A 57 26.84 1.49 10.60
C LEU A 57 25.92 0.35 10.19
N PHE A 58 26.02 -0.07 8.93
CA PHE A 58 25.49 -1.34 8.48
C PHE A 58 26.61 -2.37 8.52
N VAL A 59 26.38 -3.49 9.18
CA VAL A 59 27.37 -4.55 9.42
C VAL A 59 26.81 -5.88 8.95
N SER A 60 27.59 -6.67 8.23
CA SER A 60 27.22 -8.02 7.77
C SER A 60 28.43 -8.94 7.74
N GLY A 61 28.25 -10.23 7.44
CA GLY A 61 29.35 -11.19 7.32
C GLY A 61 29.87 -11.77 8.65
N PHE A 62 29.16 -11.54 9.76
CA PHE A 62 29.42 -12.24 11.02
C PHE A 62 28.81 -13.65 11.04
N ALA A 63 29.29 -14.50 11.95
CA ALA A 63 28.85 -15.89 12.06
C ALA A 63 27.36 -16.01 12.42
N ARG A 64 26.71 -17.09 11.94
CA ARG A 64 25.35 -17.42 12.40
C ARG A 64 25.38 -17.70 13.91
N GLY A 65 24.52 -17.03 14.65
CA GLY A 65 24.46 -17.12 16.11
C GLY A 65 25.17 -15.97 16.86
N THR A 66 25.92 -15.11 16.16
CA THR A 66 26.46 -13.88 16.79
C THR A 66 25.32 -13.02 17.33
N SER A 67 25.42 -12.67 18.61
CA SER A 67 24.48 -11.85 19.33
C SER A 67 24.72 -10.36 19.08
N GLY A 68 23.69 -9.55 19.31
CA GLY A 68 23.84 -8.10 19.28
C GLY A 68 24.81 -7.57 20.34
N ALA A 69 25.01 -8.31 21.44
CA ALA A 69 25.96 -7.95 22.50
C ALA A 69 27.40 -8.09 22.02
N GLU A 70 27.75 -9.17 21.31
CA GLU A 70 29.09 -9.37 20.76
C GLU A 70 29.44 -8.31 19.71
N LEU A 71 28.47 -7.91 18.89
CA LEU A 71 28.67 -6.79 17.96
C LEU A 71 28.77 -5.46 18.69
N ALA A 72 27.98 -5.22 19.74
CA ALA A 72 28.10 -4.02 20.54
C ALA A 72 29.49 -3.92 21.22
N GLU A 73 30.01 -5.03 21.71
CA GLU A 73 31.34 -5.12 22.30
C GLU A 73 32.44 -4.85 21.26
N TYR A 74 32.38 -5.52 20.11
CA TYR A 74 33.34 -5.32 19.02
C TYR A 74 33.35 -3.87 18.52
N PHE A 75 32.18 -3.30 18.22
CA PHE A 75 32.09 -1.93 17.74
C PHE A 75 32.33 -0.88 18.83
N GLY A 76 32.30 -1.29 20.11
CA GLY A 76 32.72 -0.50 21.25
C GLY A 76 34.16 0.02 21.13
N ALA A 77 35.03 -0.72 20.44
CA ALA A 77 36.40 -0.27 20.17
C ALA A 77 36.47 0.99 19.29
N PHE A 78 35.45 1.23 18.46
CA PHE A 78 35.37 2.39 17.58
C PHE A 78 34.56 3.52 18.20
N GLY A 79 33.72 3.27 19.20
CA GLY A 79 33.01 4.27 19.98
C GLY A 79 31.85 3.70 20.78
N ASP A 80 31.26 4.51 21.66
CA ASP A 80 30.13 4.08 22.48
C ASP A 80 28.94 3.64 21.61
N VAL A 81 28.56 2.38 21.72
CA VAL A 81 27.41 1.84 21.00
C VAL A 81 26.12 2.24 21.72
N ALA A 82 25.26 3.00 21.02
CA ALA A 82 23.94 3.40 21.50
C ALA A 82 22.92 2.25 21.39
N GLY A 83 23.07 1.39 20.39
CA GLY A 83 22.23 0.22 20.21
C GLY A 83 22.65 -0.64 19.04
N VAL A 84 22.31 -1.93 19.11
CA VAL A 84 22.50 -2.88 18.00
C VAL A 84 21.16 -3.50 17.65
N VAL A 85 20.76 -3.32 16.39
CA VAL A 85 19.55 -3.92 15.83
C VAL A 85 19.97 -5.09 14.95
N MET A 86 19.65 -6.30 15.40
CA MET A 86 19.97 -7.56 14.73
C MET A 86 18.76 -8.09 13.96
N ASP A 87 19.00 -8.75 12.82
CA ASP A 87 18.02 -9.66 12.24
C ASP A 87 17.92 -10.95 13.09
N LYS A 88 16.83 -11.07 13.85
CA LYS A 88 16.68 -12.06 14.93
C LYS A 88 16.49 -13.52 14.48
N GLU A 89 16.40 -13.80 13.17
CA GLU A 89 16.18 -15.18 12.71
C GLU A 89 17.38 -15.82 12.01
N LYS A 90 18.34 -15.04 11.47
CA LYS A 90 19.48 -15.60 10.71
C LYS A 90 20.85 -14.98 10.99
N GLY A 91 20.94 -13.85 11.69
CA GLY A 91 22.22 -13.18 11.94
C GLY A 91 22.94 -12.76 10.66
N ALA A 92 22.21 -12.34 9.62
CA ALA A 92 22.80 -11.98 8.33
C ALA A 92 23.43 -10.58 8.33
N TYR A 93 22.82 -9.63 9.06
CA TYR A 93 23.30 -8.27 9.20
C TYR A 93 22.80 -7.62 10.49
N ALA A 94 23.45 -6.53 10.87
CA ALA A 94 23.19 -5.72 12.04
C ALA A 94 23.30 -4.24 11.68
N ILE A 95 22.45 -3.43 12.29
CA ILE A 95 22.66 -1.98 12.32
C ILE A 95 23.24 -1.65 13.68
N VAL A 96 24.46 -1.13 13.67
CA VAL A 96 25.16 -0.69 14.88
C VAL A 96 25.04 0.82 14.93
N GLU A 97 24.25 1.31 15.87
CA GLU A 97 24.10 2.73 16.13
C GLU A 97 25.12 3.15 17.20
N LEU A 98 26.02 4.06 16.84
CA LEU A 98 26.97 4.67 17.76
C LEU A 98 26.37 5.94 18.37
N ARG A 99 26.89 6.38 19.51
CA ARG A 99 26.45 7.63 20.15
C ARG A 99 26.87 8.85 19.36
N ASP A 100 28.04 8.79 18.73
CA ASP A 100 28.63 9.88 17.97
C ASP A 100 28.94 9.50 16.51
N ALA A 101 29.07 10.52 15.65
CA ALA A 101 29.45 10.33 14.26
C ALA A 101 30.95 10.01 14.12
N ALA A 102 31.78 10.44 15.06
CA ALA A 102 33.22 10.21 15.03
C ALA A 102 33.56 8.71 15.12
N GLY A 103 32.82 7.95 15.94
CA GLY A 103 32.98 6.50 16.02
C GLY A 103 32.57 5.80 14.74
N ARG A 104 31.53 6.29 14.07
CA ARG A 104 31.12 5.76 12.76
C ARG A 104 32.25 5.96 11.75
N GLU A 105 32.84 7.15 11.68
CA GLU A 105 33.95 7.42 10.75
C GLU A 105 35.18 6.58 11.07
N ARG A 106 35.53 6.38 12.35
CA ARG A 106 36.61 5.46 12.74
C ARG A 106 36.35 4.04 12.30
N ALA A 107 35.13 3.54 12.50
CA ALA A 107 34.76 2.20 12.06
C ALA A 107 34.78 2.08 10.53
N LEU A 108 34.39 3.11 9.77
CA LEU A 108 34.44 3.08 8.31
C LEU A 108 35.86 3.21 7.74
N ALA A 109 36.77 3.84 8.48
CA ALA A 109 38.17 3.99 8.09
C ALA A 109 39.00 2.71 8.33
N GLU A 110 38.49 1.77 9.12
CA GLU A 110 39.17 0.51 9.39
C GLU A 110 39.17 -0.37 8.12
N PRO A 111 40.35 -0.73 7.58
CA PRO A 111 40.44 -1.43 6.29
C PRO A 111 39.89 -2.86 6.36
N GLN A 112 39.91 -3.49 7.54
CA GLN A 112 39.47 -4.88 7.71
C GLN A 112 38.77 -5.06 9.05
N HIS A 113 37.57 -5.63 9.00
CA HIS A 113 36.84 -6.05 10.19
C HIS A 113 36.79 -7.56 10.28
N GLY A 114 36.98 -8.09 11.48
CA GLY A 114 36.92 -9.52 11.77
C GLY A 114 36.36 -9.76 13.16
N LEU A 115 35.40 -10.68 13.26
CA LEU A 115 34.80 -11.10 14.53
C LEU A 115 34.65 -12.62 14.52
N ALA A 116 35.19 -13.29 15.55
CA ALA A 116 35.16 -14.75 15.69
C ALA A 116 35.60 -15.50 14.41
N GLY A 117 36.69 -15.06 13.77
CA GLY A 117 37.24 -15.65 12.55
C GLY A 117 36.47 -15.36 11.27
N HIS A 118 35.38 -14.58 11.33
CA HIS A 118 34.57 -14.20 10.17
C HIS A 118 34.84 -12.74 9.78
N ARG A 119 35.01 -12.48 8.49
CA ARG A 119 35.27 -11.13 7.97
C ARG A 119 33.97 -10.34 7.91
N LEU A 120 33.90 -9.22 8.61
CA LEU A 120 32.75 -8.34 8.57
C LEU A 120 32.83 -7.38 7.38
N ARG A 121 31.67 -7.06 6.81
CA ARG A 121 31.49 -5.98 5.85
C ARG A 121 30.74 -4.85 6.55
N VAL A 122 31.43 -3.72 6.68
CA VAL A 122 30.93 -2.50 7.35
C VAL A 122 30.78 -1.41 6.30
N ARG A 123 29.60 -0.79 6.22
CA ARG A 123 29.30 0.27 5.25
C ARG A 123 28.49 1.39 5.89
N PRO A 124 28.55 2.62 5.36
CA PRO A 124 27.68 3.70 5.81
C PRO A 124 26.22 3.32 5.56
N ARG A 125 25.34 3.76 6.46
CA ARG A 125 23.90 3.70 6.24
C ARG A 125 23.52 4.69 5.13
N GLU A 126 22.81 4.22 4.10
CA GLU A 126 22.42 5.05 2.94
C GLU A 126 21.62 6.30 3.36
N GLU A 127 21.95 7.45 2.77
CA GLU A 127 21.25 8.72 2.95
C GLU A 127 20.03 8.77 2.02
N LYS A 128 18.81 8.87 2.56
CA LYS A 128 17.59 9.09 1.78
C LYS A 128 16.79 10.25 2.33
N ASP A 129 16.38 11.17 1.45
CA ASP A 129 15.62 12.35 1.87
C ASP A 129 14.19 12.00 2.31
N PHE A 130 13.85 12.43 3.52
CA PHE A 130 12.54 12.22 4.11
C PHE A 130 11.49 13.14 3.47
N ALA A 131 10.67 12.61 2.56
CA ALA A 131 9.48 13.28 2.05
C ALA A 131 8.25 12.87 2.87
N TYR A 132 7.81 13.74 3.78
CA TYR A 132 6.55 13.54 4.53
C TYR A 132 5.36 14.12 3.76
N GLY A 133 4.53 13.26 3.17
CA GLY A 133 3.16 13.61 2.78
C GLY A 133 2.24 13.63 3.99
N SER A 134 1.53 14.74 4.25
CA SER A 134 0.62 14.80 5.39
C SER A 134 -0.59 13.86 5.22
N PRO A 135 -0.94 13.04 6.22
CA PRO A 135 -2.29 12.54 6.37
C PRO A 135 -3.20 13.69 6.81
N ARG A 136 -4.36 13.85 6.16
CA ARG A 136 -5.46 14.63 6.73
C ARG A 136 -6.08 13.83 7.88
N ARG A 137 -6.68 14.54 8.84
CA ARG A 137 -7.47 13.94 9.93
C ARG A 137 -8.42 12.91 9.32
N SER A 138 -8.46 11.71 9.91
CA SER A 138 -9.50 10.71 9.65
C SER A 138 -10.86 11.42 9.62
N PRO A 139 -11.69 11.23 8.58
CA PRO A 139 -12.98 11.88 8.52
C PRO A 139 -13.75 11.52 9.79
N ARG A 140 -14.27 12.53 10.48
CA ARG A 140 -15.33 12.32 11.47
C ARG A 140 -16.40 11.49 10.75
N ARG A 141 -16.88 10.40 11.36
CA ARG A 141 -18.11 9.73 10.92
C ARG A 141 -19.14 10.83 10.67
N GLU A 142 -19.65 10.93 9.46
CA GLU A 142 -20.68 11.91 9.16
C GLU A 142 -21.88 11.66 10.08
N PRO A 143 -22.50 12.71 10.63
CA PRO A 143 -23.69 12.54 11.43
C PRO A 143 -24.77 11.81 10.60
N PRO A 144 -25.56 10.90 11.22
CA PRO A 144 -26.67 10.24 10.55
C PRO A 144 -27.61 11.27 9.91
N GLY A 145 -28.01 11.07 8.66
CA GLY A 145 -29.00 11.93 7.97
C GLY A 145 -28.44 12.96 6.98
N ARG A 146 -27.12 13.21 6.95
CA ARG A 146 -26.53 14.21 6.04
C ARG A 146 -26.61 13.78 4.57
N LEU A 147 -26.44 12.49 4.31
CA LEU A 147 -26.54 11.91 2.96
C LEU A 147 -27.99 12.02 2.46
N GLU A 148 -28.95 11.59 3.27
CA GLU A 148 -30.38 11.66 2.94
C GLU A 148 -30.80 13.11 2.65
N GLN A 149 -30.41 14.06 3.51
CA GLN A 149 -30.72 15.47 3.32
C GLN A 149 -30.13 16.02 2.01
N ALA A 150 -28.89 15.65 1.69
CA ALA A 150 -28.24 16.10 0.47
C ALA A 150 -28.93 15.54 -0.79
N LEU A 151 -29.35 14.27 -0.76
CA LEU A 151 -30.05 13.62 -1.88
C LEU A 151 -31.49 14.14 -2.05
N CYS A 152 -32.20 14.46 -0.96
CA CYS A 152 -33.55 15.03 -1.06
C CYS A 152 -33.60 16.42 -1.70
N GLN A 153 -32.45 17.09 -1.88
CA GLN A 153 -32.36 18.40 -2.54
C GLN A 153 -32.14 18.31 -4.05
N ALA A 154 -31.84 17.12 -4.58
CA ALA A 154 -31.66 16.92 -6.01
C ALA A 154 -33.02 16.93 -6.76
N PRO A 155 -33.04 17.41 -8.02
CA PRO A 155 -34.27 17.59 -8.79
C PRO A 155 -34.96 16.28 -9.22
N ASP A 156 -34.19 15.21 -9.40
CA ASP A 156 -34.65 13.91 -9.90
C ASP A 156 -33.73 12.78 -9.42
N VAL A 157 -34.08 11.54 -9.77
CA VAL A 157 -33.34 10.34 -9.35
C VAL A 157 -31.95 10.28 -10.00
N ASP A 158 -31.79 10.76 -11.23
CA ASP A 158 -30.50 10.74 -11.93
C ASP A 158 -29.50 11.68 -11.27
N ALA A 159 -29.95 12.87 -10.88
CA ALA A 159 -29.18 13.82 -10.10
C ALA A 159 -28.88 13.28 -8.70
N GLN A 160 -29.80 12.57 -8.05
CA GLN A 160 -29.54 11.88 -6.78
C GLN A 160 -28.42 10.85 -6.91
N MET A 161 -28.50 9.98 -7.92
CA MET A 161 -27.51 8.92 -8.15
C MET A 161 -26.15 9.50 -8.54
N SER A 162 -26.12 10.57 -9.33
CA SER A 162 -24.90 11.29 -9.69
C SER A 162 -24.26 11.96 -8.48
N GLN A 163 -25.06 12.65 -7.66
CA GLN A 163 -24.59 13.27 -6.41
C GLN A 163 -24.09 12.22 -5.42
N LEU A 164 -24.73 11.05 -5.36
CA LEU A 164 -24.32 9.94 -4.52
C LEU A 164 -22.88 9.48 -4.83
N VAL A 165 -22.49 9.44 -6.11
CA VAL A 165 -21.11 9.10 -6.50
C VAL A 165 -20.13 10.09 -5.87
N GLY A 166 -20.32 11.40 -6.06
CA GLY A 166 -19.40 12.42 -5.52
C GLY A 166 -19.33 12.45 -3.97
N LEU A 167 -20.41 12.09 -3.29
CA LEU A 167 -20.45 12.01 -1.83
C LEU A 167 -19.67 10.78 -1.30
N LEU A 168 -19.75 9.65 -2.00
CA LEU A 168 -19.20 8.37 -1.53
C LEU A 168 -17.82 8.03 -2.10
N GLU A 169 -17.45 8.54 -3.26
CA GLU A 169 -16.16 8.25 -3.88
C GLU A 169 -15.00 8.85 -3.09
N LEU A 170 -13.80 8.33 -3.36
CA LEU A 170 -12.56 8.82 -2.79
C LEU A 170 -12.34 10.26 -3.21
N SER A 171 -12.10 11.10 -2.20
CA SER A 171 -11.61 12.45 -2.43
C SER A 171 -10.21 12.44 -3.06
N GLU A 172 -9.84 13.54 -3.73
CA GLU A 172 -8.50 13.73 -4.30
C GLU A 172 -7.39 13.54 -3.25
N ASP A 173 -7.61 13.97 -2.01
CA ASP A 173 -6.65 13.75 -0.92
C ASP A 173 -6.50 12.27 -0.57
N GLU A 174 -7.61 11.53 -0.54
CA GLU A 174 -7.62 10.09 -0.31
C GLU A 174 -6.93 9.30 -1.43
N ARG A 175 -7.08 9.74 -2.69
CA ARG A 175 -6.37 9.19 -3.84
C ARG A 175 -4.87 9.47 -3.75
N ARG A 176 -4.48 10.70 -3.40
CA ARG A 176 -3.08 11.10 -3.18
C ARG A 176 -2.41 10.30 -2.06
N VAL A 177 -3.09 10.11 -0.92
CA VAL A 177 -2.56 9.31 0.19
C VAL A 177 -2.33 7.86 -0.23
N ARG A 178 -3.24 7.26 -1.01
CA ARG A 178 -3.05 5.91 -1.56
C ARG A 178 -1.86 5.85 -2.51
N HIS A 179 -1.73 6.82 -3.42
CA HIS A 179 -0.59 6.90 -4.32
C HIS A 179 0.74 7.00 -3.56
N LEU A 180 0.83 7.87 -2.55
CA LEU A 180 2.02 7.99 -1.71
C LEU A 180 2.37 6.68 -0.98
N LEU A 181 1.37 5.92 -0.53
CA LEU A 181 1.61 4.62 0.08
C LEU A 181 2.08 3.57 -0.93
N VAL A 182 1.52 3.56 -2.13
CA VAL A 182 1.99 2.69 -3.21
C VAL A 182 3.46 2.99 -3.52
N THR A 183 3.83 4.27 -3.66
CA THR A 183 5.23 4.68 -3.87
C THR A 183 6.14 4.26 -2.72
N LEU A 184 5.71 4.47 -1.47
CA LEU A 184 6.47 4.04 -0.30
C LEU A 184 6.69 2.51 -0.29
N PHE A 185 5.65 1.73 -0.59
CA PHE A 185 5.74 0.28 -0.63
C PHE A 185 6.65 -0.16 -1.78
N GLN A 186 6.54 0.48 -2.95
CA GLN A 186 7.42 0.24 -4.09
C GLN A 186 8.88 0.48 -3.72
N GLU A 187 9.22 1.62 -3.13
CA GLU A 187 10.59 1.95 -2.71
C GLU A 187 11.16 0.92 -1.76
N VAL A 188 10.38 0.52 -0.74
CA VAL A 188 10.81 -0.50 0.22
C VAL A 188 10.97 -1.85 -0.46
N PHE A 189 9.99 -2.31 -1.22
CA PHE A 189 10.07 -3.64 -1.85
C PHE A 189 11.15 -3.73 -2.91
N THR A 190 11.47 -2.64 -3.63
CA THR A 190 12.55 -2.63 -4.63
C THR A 190 13.92 -2.92 -4.01
N GLU A 191 14.13 -2.54 -2.75
CA GLU A 191 15.36 -2.82 -2.00
C GLU A 191 15.57 -4.33 -1.77
N PHE A 192 14.47 -5.08 -1.63
CA PHE A 192 14.49 -6.53 -1.41
C PHE A 192 14.30 -7.33 -2.70
N PHE A 193 13.48 -6.84 -3.62
CA PHE A 193 13.05 -7.52 -4.84
C PHE A 193 13.31 -6.60 -6.05
N PRO A 194 14.51 -6.68 -6.67
CA PRO A 194 14.88 -5.81 -7.78
C PRO A 194 13.92 -6.00 -8.95
N GLY A 195 13.46 -4.89 -9.52
CA GLY A 195 12.52 -4.91 -10.64
C GLY A 195 11.09 -5.29 -10.28
N CYS A 196 10.78 -5.56 -9.01
CA CYS A 196 9.39 -5.82 -8.60
C CYS A 196 8.49 -4.61 -8.87
N ALA A 197 7.19 -4.85 -9.01
CA ALA A 197 6.20 -3.78 -9.15
C ALA A 197 5.10 -3.90 -8.08
N VAL A 198 4.81 -2.80 -7.42
CA VAL A 198 3.68 -2.66 -6.49
C VAL A 198 2.53 -2.00 -7.22
N VAL A 199 1.49 -2.76 -7.53
CA VAL A 199 0.36 -2.33 -8.35
C VAL A 199 -0.91 -2.30 -7.51
N PRO A 200 -1.56 -1.14 -7.32
CA PRO A 200 -2.84 -1.10 -6.63
C PRO A 200 -3.92 -1.79 -7.45
N PHE A 201 -4.82 -2.51 -6.80
CA PHE A 201 -5.96 -3.17 -7.44
C PHE A 201 -7.24 -3.06 -6.61
N GLY A 202 -8.32 -3.64 -7.11
CA GLY A 202 -9.60 -3.68 -6.40
C GLY A 202 -10.25 -2.31 -6.27
N SER A 203 -10.90 -2.07 -5.12
CA SER A 203 -11.76 -0.90 -4.91
C SER A 203 -11.04 0.43 -5.05
N SER A 204 -9.73 0.49 -4.79
CA SER A 204 -8.99 1.75 -4.89
C SER A 204 -8.90 2.29 -6.32
N VAL A 205 -9.02 1.42 -7.33
CA VAL A 205 -8.75 1.79 -8.73
C VAL A 205 -9.69 1.15 -9.76
N ASN A 206 -10.72 0.41 -9.36
CA ASN A 206 -11.67 -0.23 -10.29
C ASN A 206 -12.77 0.69 -10.85
N GLY A 207 -12.78 1.97 -10.47
CA GLY A 207 -13.83 2.93 -10.87
C GLY A 207 -15.07 2.92 -9.98
N PHE A 208 -15.10 2.13 -8.91
CA PHE A 208 -16.20 2.05 -7.94
C PHE A 208 -15.69 2.19 -6.51
N ASP A 209 -14.76 3.11 -6.32
CA ASP A 209 -14.08 3.36 -5.05
C ASP A 209 -15.00 4.02 -4.02
N ALA A 210 -14.80 3.74 -2.74
CA ALA A 210 -15.61 4.34 -1.68
C ALA A 210 -14.72 4.86 -0.56
N ARG A 211 -15.12 5.97 0.07
CA ARG A 211 -14.39 6.54 1.22
C ARG A 211 -14.11 5.47 2.27
N GLY A 212 -12.85 5.43 2.70
CA GLY A 212 -12.38 4.42 3.65
C GLY A 212 -12.27 2.99 3.13
N CYS A 213 -12.41 2.73 1.82
CA CYS A 213 -12.14 1.39 1.28
C CYS A 213 -10.67 1.00 1.44
N ASP A 214 -10.44 -0.32 1.50
CA ASP A 214 -9.12 -0.91 1.61
C ASP A 214 -8.19 -0.55 0.44
N LEU A 215 -6.89 -0.60 0.72
CA LEU A 215 -5.81 -0.45 -0.25
C LEU A 215 -5.21 -1.83 -0.54
N ASP A 216 -5.75 -2.49 -1.56
CA ASP A 216 -5.26 -3.78 -2.03
C ASP A 216 -4.11 -3.59 -3.01
N LEU A 217 -3.01 -4.31 -2.78
CA LEU A 217 -1.77 -4.20 -3.54
C LEU A 217 -1.36 -5.55 -4.09
N LEU A 218 -1.01 -5.59 -5.37
CA LEU A 218 -0.28 -6.70 -5.95
C LEU A 218 1.22 -6.38 -5.88
N LEU A 219 2.01 -7.32 -5.37
CA LEU A 219 3.45 -7.33 -5.52
C LEU A 219 3.80 -8.30 -6.67
N ASP A 220 4.23 -7.75 -7.79
CA ASP A 220 4.67 -8.48 -8.97
C ASP A 220 6.15 -8.82 -8.81
N LEU A 221 6.44 -10.11 -8.63
CA LEU A 221 7.80 -10.61 -8.49
C LEU A 221 8.32 -11.25 -9.77
N GLU A 222 7.52 -11.31 -10.84
CA GLU A 222 7.90 -11.98 -12.09
C GLU A 222 9.15 -11.37 -12.74
N PRO A 223 9.33 -10.03 -12.78
CA PRO A 223 10.58 -9.44 -13.26
C PRO A 223 11.77 -9.84 -12.39
N THR A 224 11.60 -9.89 -11.08
CA THR A 224 12.66 -10.29 -10.13
C THR A 224 13.08 -11.75 -10.36
N LYS A 225 12.12 -12.67 -10.52
CA LYS A 225 12.41 -14.07 -10.84
C LYS A 225 13.16 -14.21 -12.17
N SER A 226 12.77 -13.45 -13.18
CA SER A 226 13.40 -13.48 -14.52
C SER A 226 14.86 -13.01 -14.47
N LEU A 227 15.14 -11.97 -13.68
CA LEU A 227 16.50 -11.49 -13.44
C LEU A 227 17.36 -12.54 -12.72
N GLN A 228 16.81 -13.22 -11.71
CA GLN A 228 17.51 -14.30 -10.98
C GLN A 228 17.80 -15.53 -11.86
N ALA A 229 16.92 -15.86 -12.81
CA ALA A 229 17.16 -16.94 -13.76
C ALA A 229 18.31 -16.59 -14.72
N SER A 230 18.31 -15.36 -15.24
CA SER A 230 19.31 -14.90 -16.21
C SER A 230 20.74 -14.85 -15.65
N THR A 231 20.90 -14.55 -14.36
CA THR A 231 22.22 -14.55 -13.70
C THR A 231 22.78 -15.95 -13.43
N ARG A 232 21.94 -16.99 -13.42
CA ARG A 232 22.36 -18.38 -13.21
C ARG A 232 22.88 -19.06 -14.47
N ASP A 233 22.36 -18.66 -15.63
CA ASP A 233 22.72 -19.25 -16.93
C ASP A 233 23.94 -18.58 -17.60
N ALA A 234 24.54 -17.56 -16.98
CA ALA A 234 25.74 -16.90 -17.49
C ALA A 234 27.03 -17.65 -17.05
N PRO A 235 27.78 -18.28 -17.98
CA PRO A 235 29.01 -18.97 -17.62
C PRO A 235 30.13 -17.95 -17.43
N GLY A 236 30.61 -17.84 -16.19
CA GLY A 236 31.94 -17.35 -15.81
C GLY A 236 32.53 -16.19 -16.62
N VAL A 237 32.07 -14.96 -16.38
CA VAL A 237 32.89 -13.76 -16.62
C VAL A 237 32.66 -12.80 -15.46
N GLY A 238 33.69 -12.60 -14.65
CA GLY A 238 33.71 -11.52 -13.67
C GLY A 238 33.77 -10.16 -14.38
N SER A 239 32.75 -9.34 -14.25
CA SER A 239 32.88 -7.87 -14.22
C SER A 239 31.57 -7.21 -13.81
N GLY A 240 31.65 -6.32 -12.81
CA GLY A 240 30.51 -5.67 -12.19
C GLY A 240 29.71 -4.75 -13.11
N SER A 241 28.40 -4.73 -12.92
CA SER A 241 27.67 -3.55 -12.46
C SER A 241 26.21 -3.92 -12.19
N GLY A 242 25.69 -3.53 -11.03
CA GLY A 242 24.26 -3.26 -10.81
C GLY A 242 23.35 -4.39 -10.30
N ALA A 243 23.72 -5.67 -10.37
CA ALA A 243 22.79 -6.76 -10.00
C ALA A 243 23.17 -7.55 -8.73
N GLU A 244 24.37 -7.38 -8.18
CA GLU A 244 24.84 -8.11 -6.98
C GLU A 244 24.41 -7.46 -5.64
N ASP A 245 23.75 -6.29 -5.68
CA ASP A 245 23.46 -5.45 -4.51
C ASP A 245 22.08 -5.71 -3.85
N SER A 246 21.36 -6.76 -4.28
CA SER A 246 20.06 -7.07 -3.68
C SER A 246 20.17 -8.07 -2.54
N ILE A 247 19.62 -7.68 -1.38
CA ILE A 247 19.61 -8.39 -0.09
C ILE A 247 19.07 -9.84 -0.20
N LEU A 248 18.38 -10.19 -1.29
CA LEU A 248 17.74 -11.49 -1.52
C LEU A 248 18.29 -12.27 -2.72
N SER A 249 19.48 -11.94 -3.24
CA SER A 249 20.13 -12.74 -4.30
C SER A 249 20.34 -14.22 -3.92
N ASP A 250 20.35 -14.54 -2.61
CA ASP A 250 20.46 -15.91 -2.09
C ASP A 250 19.12 -16.68 -2.02
N ILE A 251 17.96 -16.01 -2.13
CA ILE A 251 16.66 -16.69 -2.11
C ILE A 251 16.17 -16.87 -3.53
N ASP A 252 16.11 -18.13 -3.95
CA ASP A 252 15.48 -18.53 -5.20
C ASP A 252 13.97 -18.33 -5.13
N LEU A 253 13.47 -17.18 -5.58
CA LEU A 253 12.03 -16.88 -5.53
C LEU A 253 11.21 -17.81 -6.44
N ALA A 254 11.84 -18.43 -7.45
CA ALA A 254 11.18 -19.38 -8.34
C ALA A 254 11.03 -20.76 -7.70
N ALA A 255 12.01 -21.19 -6.89
CA ALA A 255 11.97 -22.47 -6.17
C ALA A 255 11.32 -22.37 -4.78
N THR A 256 11.19 -21.16 -4.22
CA THR A 256 10.63 -20.94 -2.88
C THR A 256 9.11 -21.15 -2.88
N PRO A 257 8.55 -21.97 -1.96
CA PRO A 257 7.11 -22.16 -1.85
C PRO A 257 6.35 -20.85 -1.60
N ALA A 258 5.19 -20.68 -2.23
CA ALA A 258 4.38 -19.47 -2.11
C ALA A 258 4.08 -19.01 -0.67
N PRO A 259 3.81 -19.90 0.32
CA PRO A 259 3.65 -19.48 1.71
C PRO A 259 4.89 -18.84 2.32
N GLU A 260 6.09 -19.31 1.96
CA GLU A 260 7.35 -18.76 2.46
C GLU A 260 7.64 -17.39 1.85
N VAL A 261 7.37 -17.22 0.54
CA VAL A 261 7.42 -15.90 -0.13
C VAL A 261 6.46 -14.93 0.57
N LEU A 262 5.25 -15.38 0.92
CA LEU A 262 4.26 -14.55 1.60
C LEU A 262 4.71 -14.11 3.00
N GLU A 263 5.35 -15.01 3.76
CA GLU A 263 5.92 -14.66 5.08
C GLU A 263 7.11 -13.70 4.96
N LEU A 264 7.93 -13.84 3.91
CA LEU A 264 9.01 -12.90 3.61
C LEU A 264 8.47 -11.50 3.33
N VAL A 265 7.42 -11.39 2.49
CA VAL A 265 6.72 -10.12 2.24
C VAL A 265 6.18 -9.54 3.55
N ALA A 266 5.59 -10.38 4.42
CA ALA A 266 5.12 -9.94 5.73
C ALA A 266 6.25 -9.48 6.67
N ALA A 267 7.43 -10.09 6.60
CA ALA A 267 8.61 -9.67 7.36
C ALA A 267 9.11 -8.29 6.91
N VAL A 268 9.20 -8.06 5.59
CA VAL A 268 9.56 -6.76 5.00
C VAL A 268 8.57 -5.67 5.42
N LEU A 269 7.27 -5.93 5.32
CA LEU A 269 6.24 -4.98 5.76
C LEU A 269 6.35 -4.63 7.26
N ARG A 270 6.63 -5.62 8.12
CA ARG A 270 6.76 -5.42 9.57
C ARG A 270 7.97 -4.59 9.96
N ARG A 271 9.09 -4.79 9.28
CA ARG A 271 10.40 -4.30 9.70
C ARG A 271 10.84 -3.04 8.95
N CYS A 272 10.42 -2.89 7.69
CA CYS A 272 11.00 -1.91 6.78
C CYS A 272 10.02 -0.83 6.34
N VAL A 273 8.71 -1.12 6.27
CA VAL A 273 7.72 -0.10 5.87
C VAL A 273 7.31 0.76 7.07
N PRO A 274 7.66 2.05 7.10
CA PRO A 274 7.39 2.91 8.24
C PRO A 274 5.88 3.10 8.44
N GLY A 275 5.42 2.98 9.68
CA GLY A 275 4.01 3.23 10.03
C GLY A 275 3.07 2.05 9.80
N VAL A 276 3.52 1.00 9.13
CA VAL A 276 2.75 -0.24 8.98
C VAL A 276 2.74 -1.03 10.29
N ARG A 277 1.57 -1.59 10.62
CA ARG A 277 1.29 -2.38 11.83
C ARG A 277 0.23 -3.43 11.52
N ARG A 278 -0.02 -4.33 12.49
CA ARG A 278 -1.01 -5.42 12.37
C ARG A 278 -0.80 -6.26 11.10
N VAL A 279 0.47 -6.47 10.76
CA VAL A 279 0.83 -7.28 9.59
C VAL A 279 0.58 -8.74 9.89
N ARG A 280 -0.13 -9.44 9.01
CA ARG A 280 -0.42 -10.88 9.16
C ARG A 280 -0.49 -11.55 7.81
N ALA A 281 0.40 -12.51 7.55
CA ALA A 281 0.28 -13.41 6.42
C ALA A 281 -0.88 -14.39 6.64
N VAL A 282 -1.63 -14.67 5.58
CA VAL A 282 -2.77 -15.60 5.58
C VAL A 282 -2.58 -16.57 4.41
N PRO A 283 -1.62 -17.51 4.50
CA PRO A 283 -1.28 -18.42 3.40
C PRO A 283 -2.38 -19.44 3.12
N ALA A 284 -3.19 -19.80 4.13
CA ALA A 284 -4.25 -20.81 4.01
C ALA A 284 -5.54 -20.29 3.34
N ALA A 285 -5.63 -18.99 3.03
CA ALA A 285 -6.79 -18.45 2.35
C ALA A 285 -6.83 -18.92 0.88
N ARG A 286 -8.03 -19.03 0.30
CA ARG A 286 -8.23 -19.32 -1.14
C ARG A 286 -7.38 -18.41 -2.04
N ARG A 287 -7.17 -17.17 -1.61
CA ARG A 287 -6.19 -16.24 -2.19
C ARG A 287 -5.21 -15.83 -1.08
N PRO A 288 -3.99 -16.37 -1.07
CA PRO A 288 -2.98 -16.02 -0.07
C PRO A 288 -2.65 -14.53 -0.10
N VAL A 289 -2.66 -13.89 1.07
CA VAL A 289 -2.42 -12.44 1.21
C VAL A 289 -1.69 -12.10 2.50
N VAL A 290 -1.00 -10.96 2.51
CA VAL A 290 -0.49 -10.31 3.72
C VAL A 290 -1.36 -9.12 4.06
N LYS A 291 -2.10 -9.20 5.17
CA LYS A 291 -2.91 -8.10 5.68
C LYS A 291 -2.03 -7.06 6.34
N PHE A 292 -2.37 -5.78 6.23
CA PHE A 292 -1.65 -4.69 6.90
C PHE A 292 -2.58 -3.53 7.31
N CYS A 293 -2.08 -2.67 8.20
CA CYS A 293 -2.69 -1.39 8.54
C CYS A 293 -1.61 -0.31 8.64
N HIS A 294 -1.76 0.80 7.92
CA HIS A 294 -0.86 1.94 8.02
C HIS A 294 -1.39 2.97 9.03
N LYS A 295 -0.64 3.20 10.11
CA LYS A 295 -1.07 3.96 11.28
C LYS A 295 -1.37 5.43 10.98
N GLN A 296 -0.57 6.08 10.14
CA GLN A 296 -0.66 7.52 9.90
C GLN A 296 -1.84 7.87 8.99
N SER A 297 -2.10 7.05 7.96
CA SER A 297 -3.24 7.25 7.05
C SER A 297 -4.54 6.62 7.58
N GLY A 298 -4.43 5.61 8.46
CA GLY A 298 -5.57 4.81 8.90
C GLY A 298 -6.02 3.76 7.87
N LEU A 299 -5.35 3.66 6.72
CA LEU A 299 -5.70 2.69 5.68
C LEU A 299 -5.33 1.27 6.13
N ALA A 300 -6.20 0.33 5.80
CA ALA A 300 -5.95 -1.11 5.86
C ALA A 300 -5.96 -1.67 4.44
N GLY A 301 -5.45 -2.89 4.28
CA GLY A 301 -5.54 -3.60 3.02
C GLY A 301 -4.70 -4.86 3.00
N ASP A 302 -4.68 -5.49 1.84
CA ASP A 302 -4.05 -6.78 1.61
C ASP A 302 -2.96 -6.66 0.52
N VAL A 303 -1.81 -7.30 0.73
CA VAL A 303 -0.77 -7.50 -0.29
C VAL A 303 -0.86 -8.92 -0.82
N SER A 304 -1.09 -9.08 -2.12
CA SER A 304 -1.12 -10.35 -2.83
C SER A 304 0.11 -10.46 -3.71
N VAL A 305 0.73 -11.64 -3.79
CA VAL A 305 1.85 -11.89 -4.71
C VAL A 305 1.31 -12.48 -6.02
N ASP A 306 1.76 -11.97 -7.17
CA ASP A 306 1.52 -12.49 -8.53
C ASP A 306 0.05 -12.80 -8.93
N ASN A 307 -0.92 -12.15 -8.29
CA ASN A 307 -2.34 -12.33 -8.56
C ASN A 307 -2.82 -11.53 -9.78
N ARG A 308 -2.33 -11.92 -10.97
CA ARG A 308 -2.60 -11.23 -12.24
C ARG A 308 -4.09 -11.17 -12.59
N LEU A 309 -4.88 -12.19 -12.21
CA LEU A 309 -6.32 -12.23 -12.44
C LEU A 309 -7.05 -11.10 -11.70
N ALA A 310 -6.63 -10.75 -10.48
CA ALA A 310 -7.23 -9.63 -9.75
C ALA A 310 -6.98 -8.28 -10.44
N LEU A 311 -5.81 -8.10 -11.08
CA LEU A 311 -5.54 -6.91 -11.89
C LEU A 311 -6.45 -6.84 -13.11
N LEU A 312 -6.59 -7.94 -13.83
CA LEU A 312 -7.43 -8.02 -15.03
C LEU A 312 -8.90 -7.76 -14.67
N ASN A 313 -9.41 -8.36 -13.60
CA ASN A 313 -10.76 -8.08 -13.12
C ASN A 313 -10.94 -6.60 -12.72
N THR A 314 -9.94 -6.01 -12.08
CA THR A 314 -9.95 -4.58 -11.70
C THR A 314 -9.97 -3.67 -12.93
N ARG A 315 -9.19 -4.02 -13.96
CA ARG A 315 -9.14 -3.30 -15.24
C ARG A 315 -10.45 -3.44 -16.02
N PHE A 316 -11.03 -4.64 -16.07
CA PHE A 316 -12.33 -4.87 -16.67
C PHE A 316 -13.42 -4.01 -16.03
N LEU A 317 -13.48 -3.98 -14.69
CA LEU A 317 -14.43 -3.12 -13.98
C LEU A 317 -14.22 -1.62 -14.29
N ARG A 318 -12.96 -1.18 -14.38
CA ARG A 318 -12.63 0.20 -14.76
C ARG A 318 -13.07 0.51 -16.20
N LEU A 319 -12.82 -0.40 -17.13
CA LEU A 319 -13.24 -0.27 -18.52
C LEU A 319 -14.76 -0.12 -18.61
N CYS A 320 -15.52 -0.97 -17.92
CA CYS A 320 -16.97 -0.85 -17.85
C CYS A 320 -17.43 0.48 -17.24
N ALA A 321 -16.76 0.96 -16.18
CA ALA A 321 -17.06 2.25 -15.57
C ALA A 321 -16.74 3.46 -16.49
N GLN A 322 -15.89 3.27 -17.50
CA GLN A 322 -15.52 4.28 -18.49
C GLN A 322 -16.33 4.18 -19.79
N ALA A 323 -16.92 3.00 -20.07
CA ALA A 323 -17.65 2.75 -21.29
C ALA A 323 -19.00 3.48 -21.38
N ASP A 324 -19.65 3.72 -20.24
CA ASP A 324 -20.92 4.47 -20.19
C ASP A 324 -21.05 5.20 -18.84
N GLU A 325 -21.51 6.46 -18.87
CA GLU A 325 -21.58 7.33 -17.70
C GLU A 325 -22.59 6.86 -16.64
N ARG A 326 -23.63 6.10 -17.05
CA ARG A 326 -24.69 5.60 -16.15
C ARG A 326 -24.21 4.46 -15.24
N VAL A 327 -23.12 3.80 -15.61
CA VAL A 327 -22.59 2.62 -14.91
C VAL A 327 -22.20 2.94 -13.47
N ARG A 328 -21.47 4.04 -13.26
CA ARG A 328 -21.02 4.44 -11.92
C ARG A 328 -22.21 4.80 -11.02
N PRO A 329 -23.11 5.74 -11.37
CA PRO A 329 -24.28 6.06 -10.56
C PRO A 329 -25.10 4.82 -10.15
N LEU A 330 -25.37 3.90 -11.10
CA LEU A 330 -26.13 2.68 -10.82
C LEU A 330 -25.41 1.74 -9.85
N VAL A 331 -24.11 1.50 -10.04
CA VAL A 331 -23.34 0.63 -9.14
C VAL A 331 -23.27 1.21 -7.72
N TYR A 332 -23.08 2.52 -7.56
CA TYR A 332 -23.06 3.15 -6.24
C TYR A 332 -24.42 3.08 -5.55
N ALA A 333 -25.50 3.38 -6.27
CA ALA A 333 -26.87 3.31 -5.73
C ALA A 333 -27.23 1.89 -5.28
N VAL A 334 -27.01 0.89 -6.14
CA VAL A 334 -27.31 -0.52 -5.83
C VAL A 334 -26.44 -1.03 -4.68
N ARG A 335 -25.15 -0.66 -4.63
CA ARG A 335 -24.27 -1.03 -3.49
C ARG A 335 -24.75 -0.42 -2.18
N LEU A 336 -25.15 0.85 -2.18
CA LEU A 336 -25.68 1.50 -0.97
C LEU A 336 -26.99 0.84 -0.52
N TRP A 337 -27.91 0.62 -1.46
CA TRP A 337 -29.18 -0.06 -1.20
C TRP A 337 -28.95 -1.45 -0.62
N ALA A 338 -28.15 -2.30 -1.27
CA ALA A 338 -27.89 -3.66 -0.82
C ALA A 338 -27.25 -3.71 0.57
N LYS A 339 -26.34 -2.78 0.87
CA LYS A 339 -25.75 -2.66 2.22
C LYS A 339 -26.80 -2.28 3.27
N ARG A 340 -27.70 -1.33 2.97
CA ARG A 340 -28.78 -0.92 3.90
C ARG A 340 -29.81 -2.03 4.13
N GLN A 341 -30.04 -2.86 3.12
CA GLN A 341 -30.94 -4.02 3.21
C GLN A 341 -30.26 -5.27 3.81
N GLY A 342 -28.96 -5.20 4.17
CA GLY A 342 -28.23 -6.35 4.69
C GLY A 342 -28.01 -7.46 3.67
N LEU A 343 -28.09 -7.16 2.37
CA LEU A 343 -27.86 -8.11 1.26
C LEU A 343 -26.38 -8.19 0.85
N ALA A 344 -25.61 -7.15 1.16
CA ALA A 344 -24.18 -7.07 0.85
C ALA A 344 -23.35 -6.53 2.02
N GLY A 345 -22.19 -7.12 2.26
CA GLY A 345 -21.29 -6.71 3.34
C GLY A 345 -20.18 -7.73 3.63
N GLU A 346 -19.13 -7.31 4.32
CA GLU A 346 -18.09 -8.23 4.78
C GLU A 346 -18.61 -9.01 6.00
N GLY A 347 -18.68 -10.33 5.86
CA GLY A 347 -19.06 -11.22 6.95
C GLY A 347 -18.02 -11.14 8.07
N GLY A 348 -18.36 -10.43 9.16
CA GLY A 348 -17.53 -10.34 10.37
C GLY A 348 -18.13 -9.43 11.44
N GLY A 349 -19.07 -9.96 12.23
CA GLY A 349 -19.35 -9.59 13.62
C GLY A 349 -19.70 -8.12 13.96
N GLY A 350 -20.97 -7.90 14.35
CA GLY A 350 -21.33 -6.80 15.26
C GLY A 350 -21.95 -5.55 14.65
N GLY A 351 -22.96 -5.72 13.79
CA GLY A 351 -23.99 -4.70 13.59
C GLY A 351 -25.13 -4.92 14.57
N VAL A 352 -24.98 -4.43 15.80
CA VAL A 352 -26.12 -4.33 16.74
C VAL A 352 -27.13 -3.38 16.10
N LEU A 353 -28.30 -3.91 15.72
CA LEU A 353 -29.50 -3.09 15.54
C LEU A 353 -29.74 -2.33 16.86
N PRO A 354 -30.04 -1.02 16.84
CA PRO A 354 -30.34 -0.31 18.07
C PRO A 354 -31.68 -0.83 18.63
N GLY A 355 -31.59 -1.76 19.59
CA GLY A 355 -32.69 -2.09 20.50
C GLY A 355 -32.85 -0.99 21.56
N PRO A 356 -34.02 -0.91 22.22
CA PRO A 356 -34.35 0.17 23.13
C PRO A 356 -33.42 0.21 24.36
N PRO A 357 -33.25 1.39 24.99
CA PRO A 357 -32.19 1.62 25.97
C PRO A 357 -32.54 0.98 27.31
N GLY A 358 -31.74 0.01 27.74
CA GLY A 358 -31.78 -0.48 29.11
C GLY A 358 -31.29 -1.91 29.21
N GLU A 359 -29.97 -2.10 29.27
CA GLU A 359 -29.31 -3.10 30.14
C GLU A 359 -27.79 -3.04 29.91
N ARG A 360 -27.04 -2.80 30.99
CA ARG A 360 -25.59 -2.91 31.03
C ARG A 360 -25.25 -4.37 31.30
N GLY A 361 -24.48 -5.02 30.42
CA GLY A 361 -24.03 -6.39 30.62
C GLY A 361 -22.76 -6.72 29.82
N ALA A 362 -21.81 -7.36 30.49
CA ALA A 362 -20.45 -7.68 30.07
C ALA A 362 -20.28 -8.30 28.66
N ALA A 363 -19.28 -7.85 27.91
CA ALA A 363 -18.77 -8.57 26.73
C ALA A 363 -17.62 -9.48 27.13
N LEU A 364 -17.94 -10.75 27.36
CA LEU A 364 -16.98 -11.85 27.45
C LEU A 364 -16.50 -12.24 26.05
N THR A 365 -15.20 -12.53 25.96
CA THR A 365 -14.51 -13.09 24.81
C THR A 365 -15.07 -14.46 24.44
N SER A 366 -15.46 -14.68 23.18
CA SER A 366 -15.49 -16.03 22.62
C SER A 366 -15.07 -16.00 21.15
N SER A 367 -13.90 -16.59 20.91
CA SER A 367 -13.40 -17.04 19.62
C SER A 367 -14.23 -18.23 19.15
N SER A 368 -14.96 -18.08 18.04
CA SER A 368 -15.53 -19.20 17.29
C SER A 368 -14.68 -19.53 16.05
N PRO A 369 -14.60 -20.80 15.63
CA PRO A 369 -13.70 -21.24 14.57
C PRO A 369 -14.18 -20.72 13.22
N GLY A 370 -13.28 -20.11 12.45
CA GLY A 370 -13.58 -19.50 11.16
C GLY A 370 -14.01 -20.53 10.10
N ASN A 371 -15.07 -20.19 9.37
CA ASN A 371 -15.46 -20.88 8.14
C ASN A 371 -14.32 -20.76 7.09
N PRO A 372 -13.80 -21.87 6.54
CA PRO A 372 -12.69 -21.85 5.58
C PRO A 372 -13.06 -21.28 4.20
N ALA A 373 -14.35 -21.10 3.90
CA ALA A 373 -14.81 -20.34 2.75
C ALA A 373 -14.99 -18.87 3.16
N GLY A 374 -14.00 -18.01 2.88
CA GLY A 374 -13.94 -16.61 3.31
C GLY A 374 -15.02 -15.67 2.74
N GLY A 375 -16.29 -15.91 3.04
CA GLY A 375 -17.43 -15.04 2.78
C GLY A 375 -18.63 -15.49 3.61
N GLY A 376 -19.27 -14.55 4.32
CA GLY A 376 -20.58 -14.81 4.93
C GLY A 376 -21.65 -15.10 3.86
N PRO A 377 -22.91 -15.38 4.25
CA PRO A 377 -23.99 -15.69 3.30
C PRO A 377 -24.38 -14.51 2.39
N LEU A 378 -23.81 -13.32 2.60
CA LEU A 378 -24.13 -12.09 1.88
C LEU A 378 -23.32 -11.96 0.59
N LEU A 379 -23.86 -11.24 -0.38
CA LEU A 379 -23.14 -10.90 -1.60
C LEU A 379 -21.95 -9.98 -1.26
N ASN A 380 -20.78 -10.28 -1.81
CA ASN A 380 -19.67 -9.33 -1.75
C ASN A 380 -19.87 -8.21 -2.80
N ASN A 381 -19.21 -7.07 -2.58
CA ASN A 381 -19.34 -5.90 -3.47
C ASN A 381 -18.91 -6.19 -4.92
N TYR A 382 -18.02 -7.15 -5.13
CA TYR A 382 -17.57 -7.55 -6.47
C TYR A 382 -18.67 -8.29 -7.22
N ALA A 383 -19.31 -9.29 -6.58
CA ALA A 383 -20.43 -10.03 -7.12
C ALA A 383 -21.64 -9.12 -7.41
N LEU A 384 -21.96 -8.21 -6.49
CA LEU A 384 -23.04 -7.24 -6.70
C LEU A 384 -22.75 -6.31 -7.89
N THR A 385 -21.51 -5.85 -8.06
CA THR A 385 -21.14 -5.07 -9.24
C THR A 385 -21.26 -5.88 -10.52
N LEU A 386 -20.80 -7.13 -10.55
CA LEU A 386 -20.97 -7.99 -11.73
C LEU A 386 -22.45 -8.18 -12.09
N LEU A 387 -23.34 -8.28 -11.10
CA LEU A 387 -24.79 -8.37 -11.34
C LEU A 387 -25.33 -7.10 -12.02
N VAL A 388 -24.89 -5.92 -11.59
CA VAL A 388 -25.26 -4.65 -12.23
C VAL A 388 -24.71 -4.57 -13.66
N LEU A 389 -23.45 -4.96 -13.88
CA LEU A 389 -22.86 -4.97 -15.23
C LEU A 389 -23.60 -5.93 -16.17
N PHE A 390 -23.97 -7.12 -15.67
CA PHE A 390 -24.78 -8.07 -16.42
C PHE A 390 -26.18 -7.52 -16.74
N PHE A 391 -26.82 -6.83 -15.80
CA PHE A 391 -28.07 -6.12 -16.06
C PHE A 391 -27.93 -5.10 -17.19
N LEU A 392 -26.85 -4.32 -17.22
CA LEU A 392 -26.57 -3.34 -18.26
C LEU A 392 -26.26 -3.98 -19.63
N GLN A 393 -25.64 -5.16 -19.65
CA GLN A 393 -25.40 -5.95 -20.85
C GLN A 393 -26.68 -6.58 -21.43
N THR A 394 -27.74 -6.72 -20.62
CA THR A 394 -29.02 -7.36 -21.03
C THR A 394 -30.12 -6.36 -21.37
N ARG A 395 -29.80 -5.06 -21.44
CA ARG A 395 -30.72 -4.04 -21.97
C ARG A 395 -30.89 -4.18 -23.49
N SER A 396 -31.93 -3.58 -24.04
CA SER A 396 -32.20 -3.57 -25.49
C SER A 396 -32.44 -2.14 -25.98
N PRO A 397 -31.48 -1.49 -26.64
CA PRO A 397 -30.12 -1.98 -26.96
C PRO A 397 -29.23 -2.09 -25.71
N PRO A 398 -28.11 -2.84 -25.73
CA PRO A 398 -27.26 -3.01 -24.56
C PRO A 398 -26.53 -1.72 -24.17
N VAL A 399 -26.50 -1.40 -22.88
CA VAL A 399 -25.74 -0.26 -22.33
C VAL A 399 -24.23 -0.56 -22.32
N LEU A 400 -23.87 -1.82 -22.02
CA LEU A 400 -22.48 -2.27 -22.01
C LEU A 400 -22.27 -3.43 -23.00
N PRO A 401 -21.11 -3.51 -23.67
CA PRO A 401 -20.77 -4.69 -24.47
C PRO A 401 -20.57 -5.92 -23.59
N THR A 402 -20.80 -7.10 -24.16
CA THR A 402 -20.49 -8.38 -23.50
C THR A 402 -18.98 -8.59 -23.41
N VAL A 403 -18.54 -9.44 -22.47
CA VAL A 403 -17.12 -9.82 -22.36
C VAL A 403 -16.62 -10.49 -23.65
N ALA A 404 -17.46 -11.29 -24.32
CA ALA A 404 -17.13 -11.88 -25.61
C ALA A 404 -16.87 -10.82 -26.68
N ARG A 405 -17.73 -9.79 -26.75
CA ARG A 405 -17.53 -8.67 -27.69
C ARG A 405 -16.25 -7.89 -27.39
N LEU A 406 -15.95 -7.65 -26.11
CA LEU A 406 -14.70 -7.00 -25.70
C LEU A 406 -13.47 -7.80 -26.11
N ARG A 407 -13.50 -9.12 -25.96
CA ARG A 407 -12.42 -10.01 -26.42
C ARG A 407 -12.23 -9.91 -27.94
N ASP A 408 -13.31 -9.87 -28.71
CA ASP A 408 -13.23 -9.76 -30.17
C ASP A 408 -12.69 -8.40 -30.63
N LEU A 409 -12.71 -7.37 -29.77
CA LEU A 409 -12.10 -6.06 -30.00
C LEU A 409 -10.64 -5.96 -29.51
N ALA A 410 -10.14 -6.96 -28.79
CA ALA A 410 -8.80 -6.95 -28.24
C ALA A 410 -7.75 -7.00 -29.37
N GLY A 411 -6.81 -6.06 -29.36
CA GLY A 411 -5.67 -6.07 -30.28
C GLY A 411 -4.61 -7.10 -29.86
N ASP A 412 -3.56 -7.27 -30.67
CA ASP A 412 -2.46 -8.18 -30.34
C ASP A 412 -1.75 -7.79 -29.03
N GLU A 413 -1.67 -6.50 -28.74
CA GLU A 413 -1.11 -5.93 -27.50
C GLU A 413 -2.00 -6.17 -26.26
N ASP A 414 -3.26 -6.56 -26.45
CA ASP A 414 -4.23 -6.78 -25.37
C ASP A 414 -4.29 -8.26 -24.95
N ARG A 415 -3.57 -9.14 -25.67
CA ARG A 415 -3.60 -10.58 -25.42
C ARG A 415 -3.10 -10.91 -24.02
N ALA A 416 -3.96 -11.57 -23.24
CA ALA A 416 -3.62 -12.01 -21.89
C ALA A 416 -4.27 -13.37 -21.59
N VAL A 417 -3.45 -14.38 -21.32
CA VAL A 417 -3.93 -15.69 -20.85
C VAL A 417 -3.42 -15.92 -19.43
N VAL A 418 -4.33 -16.20 -18.50
CA VAL A 418 -4.01 -16.44 -17.08
C VAL A 418 -4.66 -17.74 -16.63
N GLY A 419 -3.85 -18.74 -16.26
CA GLY A 419 -4.36 -20.03 -15.78
C GLY A 419 -5.25 -20.75 -16.79
N GLY A 420 -4.95 -20.64 -18.08
CA GLY A 420 -5.73 -21.22 -19.17
C GLY A 420 -6.97 -20.42 -19.59
N TRP A 421 -7.28 -19.32 -18.93
CA TRP A 421 -8.39 -18.44 -19.28
C TRP A 421 -7.93 -17.29 -20.16
N ASP A 422 -8.61 -17.10 -21.30
CA ASP A 422 -8.46 -15.91 -22.12
C ASP A 422 -9.08 -14.70 -21.42
N CYS A 423 -8.23 -13.76 -21.08
CA CYS A 423 -8.55 -12.54 -20.36
C CYS A 423 -8.27 -11.29 -21.22
N SER A 424 -8.27 -11.43 -22.55
CA SER A 424 -7.97 -10.35 -23.49
C SER A 424 -9.16 -9.41 -23.65
N PHE A 425 -8.91 -8.10 -23.54
CA PHE A 425 -9.88 -7.02 -23.79
C PHE A 425 -9.13 -5.69 -23.93
N PRO A 426 -9.71 -4.66 -24.60
CA PRO A 426 -9.08 -3.36 -24.80
C PRO A 426 -8.57 -2.72 -23.51
N ARG A 427 -7.38 -2.10 -23.57
CA ARG A 427 -6.76 -1.41 -22.41
C ARG A 427 -7.55 -0.20 -21.92
N ASP A 428 -8.31 0.45 -22.78
CA ASP A 428 -9.13 1.61 -22.48
C ASP A 428 -10.42 1.64 -23.32
N ALA A 429 -11.32 2.55 -22.95
CA ALA A 429 -12.63 2.67 -23.57
C ALA A 429 -12.62 3.45 -24.90
N THR A 430 -11.49 3.96 -25.38
CA THR A 430 -11.45 4.83 -26.58
C THR A 430 -11.84 4.08 -27.86
N SER A 431 -11.64 2.77 -27.88
CA SER A 431 -12.02 1.88 -28.97
C SER A 431 -13.46 1.35 -28.87
N LEU A 432 -14.19 1.70 -27.80
CA LEU A 432 -15.56 1.26 -27.60
C LEU A 432 -16.53 2.28 -28.19
N GLU A 433 -17.39 1.80 -29.09
CA GLU A 433 -18.50 2.60 -29.59
C GLU A 433 -19.47 2.94 -28.43
N PRO A 434 -19.91 4.20 -28.29
CA PRO A 434 -20.90 4.59 -27.30
C PRO A 434 -22.20 3.79 -27.45
N SER A 435 -22.87 3.48 -26.33
CA SER A 435 -24.17 2.85 -26.40
C SER A 435 -25.22 3.77 -27.02
N THR A 436 -26.09 3.21 -27.86
CA THR A 436 -27.28 3.88 -28.37
C THR A 436 -28.48 3.73 -27.43
N ASN A 437 -28.31 3.05 -26.29
CA ASN A 437 -29.36 2.89 -25.29
C ASN A 437 -29.62 4.22 -24.58
N THR A 438 -30.89 4.63 -24.55
CA THR A 438 -31.38 5.87 -23.91
C THR A 438 -32.26 5.60 -22.68
N GLU A 439 -32.26 4.37 -22.16
CA GLU A 439 -32.99 3.97 -20.94
C GLU A 439 -32.32 4.46 -19.65
#